data_AF-A0A351KB13-F1
#
_entry.id   AF-A0A351KB13-F1
#
_cell.length_a   1.000
_cell.length_b   1.000
_cell.length_c   1.000
_cell.angle_alpha   90.00
_cell.angle_beta   90.00
_cell.angle_gamma   90.00
#
_symmetry.space_group_name_H-M   'P 1'
#
loop_
_entity.id
_entity.type
_entity.pdbx_description
1 polymer ?
#
loop_
_entity_poly.entity_id
_entity_poly.type
_entity_poly.pdbx_seq_one_letter_code
_entity_poly.pdbx_strand_id
1 'polypeptide(L)'
;MTCGWAHARGEILGVIDGDGQHPPAVVADLLDAMTDRTDVAVASRHVPGGGVSNWSALRRLLSRGAQALGLLLLPGTVGRVTDPMSGYFLVRRDVIAGTDLDPVGYKILLEVLARGDVRRVAERPYVFLERERGESKVSAGHYVGYLRHLMRLRLHPLRSRALVRYLVVTALALLADALAFLWIFDVQGWNLTRSAAIAGEVGILLTVLLHDLWTFAGRAARSSLDRFRRLAGVQLALGVLLFLRLLVINALVNWFGLGPLAAFLVALAAVTPASHLLGSRLTWRGVRS
;
A
#
# COMPACT_ATOMS: atom_id res chain seq x y z
N MET A 1 -17.11 14.58 10.07
CA MET A 1 -15.80 15.16 10.44
C MET A 1 -15.39 16.28 9.50
N THR A 2 -15.36 16.09 8.17
CA THR A 2 -15.07 17.16 7.19
C THR A 2 -15.96 18.40 7.34
N CYS A 3 -17.27 18.22 7.57
CA CYS A 3 -18.18 19.32 7.90
C CYS A 3 -17.80 20.04 9.22
N GLY A 4 -17.34 19.32 10.24
CA GLY A 4 -16.91 19.90 11.51
C GLY A 4 -15.65 20.77 11.36
N TRP A 5 -14.67 20.31 10.57
CA TRP A 5 -13.47 21.10 10.30
C TRP A 5 -13.72 22.33 9.43
N ALA A 6 -14.73 22.28 8.54
CA ALA A 6 -15.16 23.44 7.77
C ALA A 6 -15.72 24.58 8.65
N HIS A 7 -16.35 24.24 9.78
CA HIS A 7 -16.93 25.22 10.71
C HIS A 7 -16.00 25.59 11.88
N ALA A 8 -14.93 24.81 12.12
CA ALA A 8 -13.94 25.12 13.12
C ALA A 8 -13.15 26.38 12.75
N ARG A 9 -12.76 27.19 13.74
CA ARG A 9 -11.95 28.41 13.55
C ARG A 9 -10.50 28.29 14.04
N GLY A 10 -10.16 27.23 14.76
CA GLY A 10 -8.82 27.03 15.31
C GLY A 10 -7.78 26.66 14.25
N GLU A 11 -6.51 26.95 14.55
CA GLU A 11 -5.35 26.51 13.76
C GLU A 11 -5.05 25.02 13.96
N ILE A 12 -5.32 24.52 15.17
CA ILE A 12 -5.25 23.10 15.50
C ILE A 12 -6.68 22.55 15.50
N LEU A 13 -6.87 21.46 14.77
CA LEU A 13 -8.14 20.76 14.65
C LEU A 13 -8.07 19.46 15.44
N GLY A 14 -9.06 19.23 16.31
CA GLY A 14 -9.17 18.01 17.09
C GLY A 14 -10.29 17.10 16.60
N VAL A 15 -10.11 15.80 16.83
CA VAL A 15 -11.14 14.78 16.66
C VAL A 15 -11.16 13.91 17.90
N ILE A 16 -12.35 13.65 18.43
CA ILE A 16 -12.61 12.72 19.52
C ILE A 16 -13.95 12.04 19.25
N ASP A 17 -14.03 10.72 19.47
CA ASP A 17 -15.31 10.01 19.36
C ASP A 17 -16.19 10.32 20.58
N GLY A 18 -17.47 10.66 20.34
CA GLY A 18 -18.42 11.02 21.40
C GLY A 18 -19.05 9.84 22.14
N ASP A 19 -18.40 8.67 22.17
CA ASP A 19 -18.94 7.44 22.75
C ASP A 19 -18.46 7.15 24.18
N GLY A 20 -17.77 8.12 24.79
CA GLY A 20 -17.25 8.05 26.16
C GLY A 20 -16.02 7.16 26.34
N GLN A 21 -15.55 6.49 25.29
CA GLN A 21 -14.40 5.57 25.39
C GLN A 21 -13.04 6.28 25.38
N HIS A 22 -13.02 7.53 24.96
CA HIS A 22 -11.83 8.38 24.83
C HIS A 22 -11.80 9.39 25.98
N PRO A 23 -10.83 9.31 26.90
CA PRO A 23 -10.73 10.23 28.02
C PRO A 23 -10.45 11.66 27.53
N PRO A 24 -11.32 12.65 27.78
CA PRO A 24 -11.12 14.03 27.31
C PRO A 24 -9.85 14.68 27.88
N ALA A 25 -9.38 14.23 29.06
CA ALA A 25 -8.15 14.73 29.69
C ALA A 25 -6.90 14.56 28.81
N VAL A 26 -6.88 13.55 27.94
CA VAL A 26 -5.76 13.28 27.02
C VAL A 26 -5.59 14.41 25.97
N VAL A 27 -6.59 15.27 25.76
CA VAL A 27 -6.45 16.46 24.89
C VAL A 27 -5.27 17.33 25.35
N ALA A 28 -5.06 17.49 26.65
CA ALA A 28 -3.96 18.30 27.18
C ALA A 28 -2.61 17.71 26.75
N ASP A 29 -2.42 16.40 26.94
CA ASP A 29 -1.19 15.70 26.55
C ASP A 29 -0.93 15.78 25.03
N LEU A 30 -2.00 15.73 24.23
CA LEU A 30 -1.91 15.89 22.78
C LEU A 30 -1.56 17.32 22.38
N LEU A 31 -2.15 18.33 23.03
CA LEU A 31 -1.82 19.74 22.79
C LEU A 31 -0.36 20.03 23.15
N ASP A 32 0.13 19.48 24.27
CA ASP A 32 1.54 19.61 24.67
C ASP A 32 2.49 18.94 23.66
N ALA A 33 2.02 17.91 22.94
CA ALA A 33 2.78 17.29 21.86
C ALA A 33 2.77 18.13 20.56
N MET A 34 1.85 19.08 20.39
CA MET A 34 1.70 19.94 19.21
C MET A 34 2.69 21.10 19.22
N THR A 35 3.99 20.78 19.22
CA THR A 35 5.07 21.78 19.00
C THR A 35 5.05 22.33 17.58
N ASP A 36 5.80 23.40 17.29
CA ASP A 36 5.93 24.01 15.94
C ASP A 36 6.39 23.04 14.84
N ARG A 37 6.97 21.90 15.23
CA ARG A 37 7.43 20.87 14.30
C ARG A 37 6.49 19.68 14.20
N THR A 38 5.44 19.62 15.00
CA THR A 38 4.49 18.50 15.03
C THR A 38 3.27 18.83 14.17
N ASP A 39 3.01 17.99 13.17
CA ASP A 39 1.90 18.17 12.24
C ASP A 39 0.63 17.46 12.74
N VAL A 40 0.80 16.29 13.36
CA VAL A 40 -0.28 15.44 13.88
C VAL A 40 0.14 14.87 15.24
N ALA A 41 -0.72 14.98 16.25
CA ALA A 41 -0.58 14.29 17.53
C ALA A 41 -1.69 13.25 17.69
N VAL A 42 -1.34 11.98 17.92
CA VAL A 42 -2.30 10.86 17.98
C VAL A 42 -2.31 10.25 19.38
N ALA A 43 -3.50 10.08 19.96
CA ALA A 43 -3.65 9.25 21.14
C ALA A 43 -3.58 7.78 20.70
N SER A 44 -2.58 7.05 21.19
CA SER A 44 -2.30 5.68 20.78
C SER A 44 -2.49 4.70 21.92
N ARG A 45 -3.12 3.57 21.61
CA ARG A 45 -3.30 2.43 22.54
C ARG A 45 -2.07 1.51 22.57
N HIS A 46 -1.15 1.66 21.61
CA HIS A 46 -0.06 0.70 21.38
C HIS A 46 1.32 1.23 21.77
N VAL A 47 1.42 2.49 22.20
CA VAL A 47 2.66 3.04 22.79
C VAL A 47 2.80 2.64 24.26
N PRO A 48 4.01 2.66 24.84
CA PRO A 48 4.21 2.41 26.27
C PRO A 48 3.33 3.32 27.14
N GLY A 49 2.58 2.73 28.07
CA GLY A 49 1.57 3.42 28.90
C GLY A 49 0.17 3.48 28.27
N GLY A 50 0.03 3.16 26.99
CA GLY A 50 -1.25 2.98 26.31
C GLY A 50 -1.82 1.59 26.57
N GLY A 51 -3.13 1.46 26.49
CA GLY A 51 -3.76 0.18 26.79
C GLY A 51 -5.21 0.06 26.38
N VAL A 52 -5.71 -1.16 26.50
CA VAL A 52 -7.11 -1.48 26.27
C VAL A 52 -7.58 -2.31 27.45
N SER A 53 -8.59 -1.83 28.17
CA SER A 53 -8.95 -2.35 29.49
C SER A 53 -9.48 -3.79 29.46
N ASN A 54 -10.18 -4.22 28.39
CA ASN A 54 -10.84 -5.54 28.42
C ASN A 54 -11.21 -6.14 27.04
N TRP A 55 -10.25 -6.27 26.11
CA TRP A 55 -10.54 -6.91 24.83
C TRP A 55 -10.36 -8.44 24.87
N SER A 56 -11.31 -9.17 24.30
CA SER A 56 -11.16 -10.60 24.04
C SER A 56 -9.93 -10.88 23.17
N ALA A 57 -9.26 -12.02 23.41
CA ALA A 57 -8.05 -12.41 22.66
C ALA A 57 -8.28 -12.44 21.14
N LEU A 58 -9.46 -12.89 20.71
CA LEU A 58 -9.87 -12.89 19.31
C LEU A 58 -9.95 -11.47 18.71
N ARG A 59 -10.50 -10.51 19.47
CA ARG A 59 -10.58 -9.11 19.03
C ARG A 59 -9.20 -8.47 18.94
N ARG A 60 -8.29 -8.80 19.86
CA ARG A 60 -6.88 -8.37 19.80
C ARG A 60 -6.19 -8.94 18.56
N LEU A 61 -6.39 -10.22 18.25
CA LEU A 61 -5.81 -10.86 17.07
C LEU A 61 -6.32 -10.24 15.77
N LEU A 62 -7.64 -10.05 15.63
CA LEU A 62 -8.24 -9.43 14.45
C LEU A 62 -7.77 -7.99 14.26
N SER A 63 -7.64 -7.21 15.33
CA SER A 63 -7.12 -5.84 15.27
C SER A 63 -5.65 -5.80 14.84
N ARG A 64 -4.81 -6.70 15.39
CA ARG A 64 -3.41 -6.83 14.97
C ARG A 64 -3.29 -7.27 13.52
N GLY A 65 -4.14 -8.19 13.06
CA GLY A 65 -4.21 -8.63 11.67
C GLY A 65 -4.60 -7.50 10.72
N ALA A 66 -5.61 -6.71 11.08
CA ALA A 66 -6.02 -5.53 10.32
C ALA A 66 -4.89 -4.49 10.25
N GLN A 67 -4.19 -4.24 11.36
CA GLN A 67 -3.06 -3.33 11.40
C GLN A 67 -1.88 -3.82 10.54
N ALA A 68 -1.54 -5.11 10.61
CA ALA A 68 -0.51 -5.72 9.77
C ALA A 68 -0.87 -5.61 8.27
N LEU A 69 -2.14 -5.78 7.93
CA LEU A 69 -2.64 -5.61 6.58
C LEU A 69 -2.61 -4.15 6.11
N GLY A 70 -2.92 -3.21 7.00
CA GLY A 70 -2.74 -1.77 6.75
C GLY A 70 -1.29 -1.40 6.49
N LEU A 71 -0.36 -1.94 7.30
CA LEU A 71 1.08 -1.76 7.12
C LEU A 71 1.57 -2.38 5.80
N LEU A 72 1.01 -3.51 5.40
CA LEU A 72 1.32 -4.15 4.13
C LEU A 72 0.83 -3.33 2.92
N LEU A 73 -0.39 -2.77 3.01
CA LEU A 73 -1.03 -2.07 1.89
C LEU A 73 -0.56 -0.61 1.75
N LEU A 74 -0.31 0.08 2.86
CA LEU A 74 0.07 1.49 2.90
C LEU A 74 1.24 1.73 3.88
N PRO A 75 2.43 1.14 3.62
CA PRO A 75 3.55 1.20 4.56
C PRO A 75 4.00 2.64 4.85
N GLY A 76 3.95 3.53 3.87
CA GLY A 76 4.34 4.94 4.02
C GLY A 76 3.35 5.80 4.81
N THR A 77 2.11 5.32 5.01
CA THR A 77 1.06 6.02 5.75
C THR A 77 0.86 5.40 7.13
N VAL A 78 0.63 4.09 7.15
CA VAL A 78 0.36 3.32 8.37
C VAL A 78 1.62 3.13 9.20
N GLY A 79 2.79 3.02 8.57
CA GLY A 79 4.06 2.87 9.29
C GLY A 79 4.53 4.12 10.03
N ARG A 80 3.85 5.27 9.87
CA ARG A 80 4.18 6.53 10.55
C ARG A 80 3.64 6.62 11.98
N VAL A 81 2.75 5.70 12.37
CA VAL A 81 2.03 5.75 13.64
C VAL A 81 1.77 4.34 14.15
N THR A 82 1.87 4.12 15.46
CA THR A 82 1.58 2.82 16.08
C THR A 82 0.09 2.54 16.21
N ASP A 83 -0.78 3.55 16.12
CA ASP A 83 -2.24 3.37 16.08
C ASP A 83 -2.90 4.19 14.95
N PRO A 84 -2.82 3.72 13.70
CA PRO A 84 -3.41 4.41 12.54
C PRO A 84 -4.95 4.41 12.58
N MET A 85 -5.54 3.66 13.51
CA MET A 85 -6.97 3.47 13.65
C MET A 85 -7.57 4.32 14.77
N SER A 86 -6.76 5.14 15.44
CA SER A 86 -7.25 6.01 16.50
C SER A 86 -8.26 7.03 15.97
N GLY A 87 -9.38 7.16 16.70
CA GLY A 87 -10.37 8.21 16.49
C GLY A 87 -10.04 9.49 17.27
N TYR A 88 -8.90 9.53 17.95
CA TYR A 88 -8.54 10.59 18.88
C TYR A 88 -7.16 11.16 18.54
N PHE A 89 -7.18 12.33 17.89
CA PHE A 89 -5.97 12.99 17.42
C PHE A 89 -6.19 14.49 17.20
N LEU A 90 -5.09 15.23 17.15
CA LEU A 90 -5.00 16.63 16.76
C LEU A 90 -4.20 16.73 15.45
N VAL A 91 -4.56 17.69 14.59
CA VAL A 91 -3.87 17.97 13.33
C VAL A 91 -3.81 19.48 13.10
N ARG A 92 -2.70 19.98 12.56
CA ARG A 92 -2.63 21.37 12.10
C ARG A 92 -3.47 21.57 10.84
N ARG A 93 -4.19 22.68 10.75
CA ARG A 93 -5.09 22.96 9.63
C ARG A 93 -4.36 23.04 8.29
N ASP A 94 -3.18 23.64 8.27
CA ASP A 94 -2.34 23.82 7.08
C ASP A 94 -1.93 22.49 6.43
N VAL A 95 -1.67 21.45 7.24
CA VAL A 95 -1.32 20.09 6.79
C VAL A 95 -2.38 19.47 5.89
N ILE A 96 -3.64 19.83 6.08
CA ILE A 96 -4.78 19.32 5.31
C ILE A 96 -5.39 20.37 4.38
N ALA A 97 -4.84 21.59 4.37
CA ALA A 97 -5.35 22.68 3.52
C ALA A 97 -5.16 22.33 2.04
N GLY A 98 -6.23 22.42 1.25
CA GLY A 98 -6.21 22.07 -0.17
C GLY A 98 -6.25 20.56 -0.47
N THR A 99 -6.42 19.70 0.55
CA THR A 99 -6.63 18.27 0.34
C THR A 99 -8.12 17.93 0.28
N ASP A 100 -8.53 17.22 -0.77
CA ASP A 100 -9.88 16.64 -0.84
C ASP A 100 -9.91 15.36 -0.01
N LEU A 101 -10.36 15.48 1.23
CA LEU A 101 -10.52 14.37 2.17
C LEU A 101 -11.87 13.71 1.93
N ASP A 102 -11.84 12.45 1.50
CA ASP A 102 -13.03 11.65 1.22
C ASP A 102 -13.07 10.40 2.11
N PRO A 103 -13.28 10.59 3.43
CA PRO A 103 -13.30 9.49 4.38
C PRO A 103 -14.50 8.59 4.12
N VAL A 104 -14.24 7.34 3.76
CA VAL A 104 -15.29 6.31 3.73
C VAL A 104 -15.46 5.77 5.14
N GLY A 105 -16.42 6.34 5.87
CA GLY A 105 -16.73 5.94 7.25
C GLY A 105 -15.95 6.73 8.30
N TYR A 106 -15.46 6.05 9.34
CA TYR A 106 -15.04 6.63 10.63
C TYR A 106 -13.50 6.73 10.79
N LYS A 107 -12.72 6.64 9.72
CA LYS A 107 -11.25 6.55 9.76
C LYS A 107 -10.54 7.70 9.05
N ILE A 108 -10.92 8.92 9.42
CA ILE A 108 -10.33 10.18 8.91
C ILE A 108 -8.81 10.27 9.13
N LEU A 109 -8.26 9.67 10.20
CA LEU A 109 -6.83 9.72 10.50
C LEU A 109 -5.98 9.12 9.36
N LEU A 110 -6.45 8.03 8.75
CA LEU A 110 -5.76 7.42 7.60
C LEU A 110 -5.74 8.34 6.38
N GLU A 111 -6.84 9.05 6.12
CA GLU A 111 -6.92 10.03 5.04
C GLU A 111 -5.97 11.21 5.28
N VAL A 112 -5.89 11.71 6.51
CA VAL A 112 -4.93 12.76 6.90
C VAL A 112 -3.49 12.29 6.70
N LEU A 113 -3.14 11.12 7.21
CA LEU A 113 -1.79 10.57 7.09
C LEU A 113 -1.42 10.23 5.63
N ALA A 114 -2.39 9.90 4.79
CA ALA A 114 -2.18 9.51 3.40
C ALA A 114 -2.12 10.71 2.44
N ARG A 115 -2.92 11.75 2.69
CA ARG A 115 -3.12 12.87 1.74
C ARG A 115 -2.60 14.20 2.25
N GLY A 116 -2.51 14.40 3.56
CA GLY A 116 -1.94 15.62 4.13
C GLY A 116 -0.42 15.68 3.96
N ASP A 117 0.15 16.88 3.98
CA ASP A 117 1.61 17.09 4.04
C ASP A 117 2.14 16.82 5.46
N VAL A 118 1.92 15.60 5.94
CA VAL A 118 2.34 15.17 7.28
C VAL A 118 3.80 14.76 7.22
N ARG A 119 4.66 15.47 7.96
CA ARG A 119 6.11 15.19 8.08
C ARG A 119 6.45 14.63 9.45
N ARG A 120 5.82 15.11 10.53
CA ARG A 120 6.04 14.62 11.89
C ARG A 120 4.75 14.28 12.60
N VAL A 121 4.74 13.06 13.15
CA VAL A 121 3.66 12.54 13.98
C VAL A 121 4.21 12.34 15.40
N ALA A 122 3.48 12.82 16.40
CA ALA A 122 3.74 12.51 17.80
C ALA A 122 2.65 11.58 18.34
N GLU A 123 3.01 10.66 19.23
CA GLU A 123 2.05 9.75 19.86
C GLU A 123 2.05 9.92 21.38
N ARG A 124 0.86 9.96 21.98
CA ARG A 124 0.67 9.96 23.43
C ARG A 124 -0.14 8.74 23.86
N PRO A 125 0.23 8.09 24.98
CA PRO A 125 -0.50 6.95 25.47
C PRO A 125 -1.91 7.35 25.92
N TYR A 126 -2.88 6.47 25.67
CA TYR A 126 -4.13 6.51 26.44
C TYR A 126 -4.68 5.10 26.69
N VAL A 127 -5.53 5.00 27.70
CA VAL A 127 -6.26 3.79 28.01
C VAL A 127 -7.67 3.89 27.41
N PHE A 128 -7.98 2.99 26.49
CA PHE A 128 -9.30 2.91 25.87
C PHE A 128 -10.30 2.32 26.87
N LEU A 129 -11.29 3.12 27.27
CA LEU A 129 -12.28 2.76 28.29
C LEU A 129 -13.41 1.92 27.70
N GLU A 130 -14.09 1.15 28.55
CA GLU A 130 -15.34 0.48 28.17
C GLU A 130 -16.44 1.53 27.99
N ARG A 131 -17.41 1.27 27.10
CA ARG A 131 -18.58 2.14 26.97
C ARG A 131 -19.39 2.06 28.25
N GLU A 132 -19.77 3.22 28.80
CA GLU A 132 -20.67 3.27 29.94
C GLU A 132 -22.09 2.79 29.57
N ARG A 133 -22.52 2.92 28.30
CA ARG A 133 -23.81 2.43 27.78
C ARG A 133 -23.75 2.04 26.29
N GLY A 134 -24.42 0.94 25.93
CA GLY A 134 -24.71 0.52 24.55
C GLY A 134 -24.00 -0.76 24.08
N GLU A 135 -24.71 -1.61 23.34
CA GLU A 135 -24.15 -2.84 22.77
C GLU A 135 -23.10 -2.57 21.68
N SER A 136 -22.02 -3.35 21.70
CA SER A 136 -20.93 -3.28 20.74
C SER A 136 -21.38 -3.67 19.33
N LYS A 137 -21.69 -2.68 18.48
CA LYS A 137 -21.89 -2.84 17.02
C LYS A 137 -20.59 -3.15 16.25
N VAL A 138 -19.60 -3.84 16.83
CA VAL A 138 -18.41 -4.27 16.07
C VAL A 138 -18.76 -5.51 15.26
N SER A 139 -19.49 -5.30 14.16
CA SER A 139 -19.80 -6.33 13.16
C SER A 139 -18.62 -6.54 12.21
N ALA A 140 -18.53 -7.74 11.62
CA ALA A 140 -17.57 -8.09 10.56
C ALA A 140 -17.53 -7.05 9.41
N GLY A 141 -18.64 -6.31 9.20
CA GLY A 141 -18.73 -5.21 8.23
C GLY A 141 -17.70 -4.07 8.44
N HIS A 142 -17.25 -3.82 9.67
CA HIS A 142 -16.21 -2.83 9.95
C HIS A 142 -14.84 -3.20 9.36
N TYR A 143 -14.48 -4.49 9.43
CA TYR A 143 -13.22 -4.98 8.86
C TYR A 143 -13.25 -4.94 7.32
N VAL A 144 -14.39 -5.29 6.71
CA VAL A 144 -14.58 -5.20 5.25
C VAL A 144 -14.53 -3.75 4.78
N GLY A 145 -15.19 -2.83 5.51
CA GLY A 145 -15.13 -1.39 5.23
C GLY A 145 -13.71 -0.84 5.31
N TYR A 146 -12.97 -1.24 6.36
CA TYR A 146 -11.56 -0.89 6.51
C TYR A 146 -10.70 -1.38 5.34
N LEU A 147 -10.83 -2.65 4.96
CA LEU A 147 -10.07 -3.21 3.83
C LEU A 147 -10.38 -2.49 2.51
N ARG A 148 -11.67 -2.20 2.25
CA ARG A 148 -12.10 -1.44 1.08
C ARG A 148 -11.50 -0.02 1.09
N HIS A 149 -11.44 0.61 2.26
CA HIS A 149 -10.87 1.95 2.40
C HIS A 149 -9.35 1.97 2.19
N LEU A 150 -8.63 0.98 2.74
CA LEU A 150 -7.20 0.81 2.47
C LEU A 150 -6.93 0.60 0.98
N MET A 151 -7.72 -0.25 0.32
CA MET A 151 -7.63 -0.48 -1.12
C MET A 151 -7.93 0.81 -1.89
N ARG A 152 -8.95 1.57 -1.51
CA ARG A 152 -9.25 2.88 -2.11
C ARG A 152 -8.08 3.84 -1.99
N LEU A 153 -7.51 4.00 -0.79
CA LEU A 153 -6.35 4.86 -0.53
C LEU A 153 -5.11 4.40 -1.31
N ARG A 154 -4.90 3.09 -1.45
CA ARG A 154 -3.81 2.54 -2.26
C ARG A 154 -4.01 2.79 -3.75
N LEU A 155 -5.26 2.74 -4.22
CA LEU A 155 -5.64 2.92 -5.61
C LEU A 155 -5.92 4.40 -5.96
N HIS A 156 -6.02 5.31 -4.99
CA HIS A 156 -6.28 6.73 -5.23
C HIS A 156 -5.11 7.46 -5.91
N PRO A 157 -3.83 7.24 -5.57
CA PRO A 157 -2.70 7.73 -6.37
C PRO A 157 -2.65 7.13 -7.78
N LEU A 158 -3.37 6.02 -8.01
CA LEU A 158 -3.58 5.44 -9.34
C LEU A 158 -4.76 6.13 -10.07
N ARG A 159 -5.33 7.24 -9.58
CA ARG A 159 -6.35 8.00 -10.32
C ARG A 159 -5.78 8.53 -11.64
N SER A 160 -6.29 7.91 -12.70
CA SER A 160 -6.10 8.15 -14.13
C SER A 160 -4.67 8.13 -14.65
N ARG A 161 -3.84 9.15 -14.44
CA ARG A 161 -2.56 9.28 -15.18
C ARG A 161 -1.51 8.24 -14.78
N ALA A 162 -1.37 7.95 -13.49
CA ALA A 162 -0.41 6.94 -13.03
C ALA A 162 -0.86 5.52 -13.39
N LEU A 163 -2.16 5.22 -13.28
CA LEU A 163 -2.71 3.93 -13.73
C LEU A 163 -2.61 3.77 -15.24
N VAL A 164 -2.92 4.81 -16.02
CA VAL A 164 -2.77 4.76 -17.47
C VAL A 164 -1.31 4.55 -17.85
N ARG A 165 -0.37 5.31 -17.28
CA ARG A 165 1.08 5.07 -17.50
C ARG A 165 1.48 3.65 -17.12
N TYR A 166 1.00 3.19 -15.97
CA TYR A 166 1.25 1.85 -15.48
C TYR A 166 0.74 0.76 -16.44
N LEU A 167 -0.53 0.86 -16.86
CA LEU A 167 -1.15 -0.09 -17.80
C LEU A 167 -0.47 -0.03 -19.17
N VAL A 168 -0.11 1.16 -19.65
CA VAL A 168 0.64 1.34 -20.91
C VAL A 168 2.01 0.70 -20.83
N VAL A 169 2.77 0.93 -19.76
CA VAL A 169 4.08 0.31 -19.57
C VAL A 169 3.97 -1.21 -19.49
N THR A 170 2.97 -1.72 -18.77
CA THR A 170 2.74 -3.16 -18.65
C THR A 170 2.37 -3.77 -20.00
N ALA A 171 1.46 -3.13 -20.76
CA ALA A 171 1.08 -3.57 -22.10
C ALA A 171 2.25 -3.53 -23.07
N LEU A 172 3.08 -2.48 -23.03
CA LEU A 172 4.26 -2.36 -23.88
C LEU A 172 5.31 -3.43 -23.58
N ALA A 173 5.54 -3.72 -22.29
CA ALA A 173 6.47 -4.77 -21.88
C ALA A 173 5.96 -6.16 -22.27
N LEU A 174 4.67 -6.45 -22.11
CA LEU A 174 4.05 -7.69 -22.55
C LEU A 174 4.11 -7.87 -24.06
N LEU A 175 3.88 -6.79 -24.81
CA LEU A 175 3.99 -6.81 -26.26
C LEU A 175 5.44 -7.08 -26.69
N ALA A 176 6.42 -6.45 -26.06
CA ALA A 176 7.82 -6.69 -26.34
C ALA A 176 8.25 -8.14 -26.01
N ASP A 177 7.79 -8.70 -24.89
CA ASP A 177 8.01 -10.10 -24.52
C ASP A 177 7.41 -11.05 -25.57
N ALA A 178 6.16 -10.84 -25.98
CA ALA A 178 5.52 -11.65 -27.02
C ALA A 178 6.22 -11.55 -28.38
N LEU A 179 6.63 -10.35 -28.81
CA LEU A 179 7.36 -10.15 -30.06
C LEU A 179 8.76 -10.78 -30.01
N ALA A 180 9.46 -10.66 -28.89
CA ALA A 180 10.75 -11.31 -28.69
C ALA A 180 10.60 -12.84 -28.73
N PHE A 181 9.54 -13.38 -28.10
CA PHE A 181 9.26 -14.81 -28.17
C PHE A 181 9.03 -15.29 -29.59
N LEU A 182 8.14 -14.62 -30.35
CA LEU A 182 7.86 -14.98 -31.75
C LEU A 182 9.12 -14.90 -32.63
N TRP A 183 9.93 -13.87 -32.46
CA TRP A 183 11.16 -13.74 -33.23
C TRP A 183 12.19 -14.84 -32.90
N ILE A 184 12.38 -15.16 -31.62
CA ILE A 184 13.37 -16.18 -31.21
C ILE A 184 12.86 -17.60 -31.53
N PHE A 185 11.58 -17.87 -31.33
CA PHE A 185 10.99 -19.20 -31.53
C PHE A 185 10.68 -19.49 -33.00
N ASP A 186 9.91 -18.62 -33.68
CA ASP A 186 9.45 -18.90 -35.05
C ASP A 186 10.47 -18.51 -36.11
N VAL A 187 11.19 -17.39 -35.94
CA VAL A 187 12.14 -16.91 -36.97
C VAL A 187 13.51 -17.55 -36.79
N GLN A 188 14.04 -17.58 -35.56
CA GLN A 188 15.37 -18.14 -35.30
C GLN A 188 15.34 -19.66 -35.05
N GLY A 189 14.16 -20.27 -34.85
CA GLY A 189 14.01 -21.71 -34.66
C GLY A 189 14.58 -22.23 -33.33
N TRP A 190 14.68 -21.39 -32.30
CA TRP A 190 15.19 -21.82 -31.00
C TRP A 190 14.14 -22.66 -30.24
N ASN A 191 14.61 -23.48 -29.29
CA ASN A 191 13.70 -24.28 -28.49
C ASN A 191 12.79 -23.42 -27.59
N LEU A 192 11.58 -23.93 -27.32
CA LEU A 192 10.51 -23.25 -26.58
C LEU A 192 11.01 -22.62 -25.28
N THR A 193 11.70 -23.39 -24.45
CA THR A 193 12.13 -22.96 -23.11
C THR A 193 13.17 -21.84 -23.19
N ARG A 194 14.15 -21.91 -24.11
CA ARG A 194 15.14 -20.84 -24.29
C ARG A 194 14.50 -19.57 -24.85
N SER A 195 13.60 -19.71 -25.83
CA SER A 195 12.85 -18.58 -26.39
C SER A 195 12.02 -17.88 -25.32
N ALA A 196 11.26 -18.64 -24.52
CA ALA A 196 10.41 -18.08 -23.46
C ALA A 196 11.21 -17.47 -22.28
N ALA A 197 12.41 -17.99 -22.00
CA ALA A 197 13.29 -17.45 -20.97
C ALA A 197 13.88 -16.11 -21.39
N ILE A 198 14.47 -16.03 -22.60
CA ILE A 198 15.07 -14.78 -23.10
C ILE A 198 14.01 -13.70 -23.29
N ALA A 199 12.87 -14.05 -23.88
CA ALA A 199 11.76 -13.12 -24.06
C ALA A 199 11.27 -12.55 -22.71
N GLY A 200 11.18 -13.40 -21.69
CA GLY A 200 10.81 -12.98 -20.34
C GLY A 200 11.81 -12.04 -19.69
N GLU A 201 13.11 -12.31 -19.81
CA GLU A 201 14.15 -11.41 -19.30
C GLU A 201 14.10 -10.03 -19.97
N VAL A 202 13.91 -9.99 -21.29
CA VAL A 202 13.74 -8.74 -22.05
C VAL A 202 12.52 -7.97 -21.55
N GLY A 203 11.37 -8.64 -21.40
CA GLY A 203 10.14 -8.04 -20.88
C GLY A 203 10.30 -7.48 -19.46
N ILE A 204 11.00 -8.22 -18.59
CA ILE A 204 11.30 -7.81 -17.22
C ILE A 204 12.18 -6.56 -17.20
N LEU A 205 13.29 -6.55 -17.94
CA LEU A 205 14.20 -5.41 -18.01
C LEU A 205 13.49 -4.16 -18.52
N LEU A 206 12.69 -4.31 -19.59
CA LEU A 206 11.91 -3.22 -20.16
C LEU A 206 10.86 -2.69 -19.16
N THR A 207 10.18 -3.58 -18.44
CA THR A 207 9.23 -3.21 -17.40
C THR A 207 9.89 -2.35 -16.33
N VAL A 208 11.06 -2.78 -15.84
CA VAL A 208 11.80 -2.06 -14.80
C VAL A 208 12.26 -0.70 -15.31
N LEU A 209 12.83 -0.65 -16.51
CA LEU A 209 13.32 0.58 -17.13
C LEU A 209 12.20 1.61 -17.32
N LEU A 210 11.07 1.21 -17.90
CA LEU A 210 9.95 2.10 -18.19
C LEU A 210 9.26 2.60 -16.91
N HIS A 211 9.15 1.75 -15.88
CA HIS A 211 8.62 2.18 -14.59
C HIS A 211 9.53 3.21 -13.91
N ASP A 212 10.85 3.03 -13.99
CA ASP A 212 11.81 3.97 -13.39
C ASP A 212 11.87 5.30 -14.15
N LEU A 213 11.84 5.25 -15.49
CA LEU A 213 11.94 6.44 -16.35
C LEU A 213 10.63 7.24 -16.44
N TRP A 214 9.47 6.59 -16.38
CA TRP A 214 8.21 7.25 -16.74
C TRP A 214 7.12 7.16 -15.67
N THR A 215 6.83 5.96 -15.17
CA THR A 215 5.74 5.78 -14.19
C THR A 215 6.09 6.43 -12.84
N PHE A 216 7.38 6.43 -12.47
CA PHE A 216 7.86 6.96 -11.18
C PHE A 216 9.02 7.94 -11.32
N ALA A 217 9.17 8.55 -12.50
CA ALA A 217 10.11 9.63 -12.73
C ALA A 217 9.92 10.73 -11.65
N GLY A 218 11.00 11.05 -10.92
CA GLY A 218 11.00 12.08 -9.88
C GLY A 218 11.31 11.60 -8.45
N ARG A 219 11.41 10.29 -8.20
CA ARG A 219 11.89 9.76 -6.90
C ARG A 219 13.40 9.54 -6.94
N ALA A 220 14.17 10.57 -6.60
CA ALA A 220 15.64 10.53 -6.57
C ALA A 220 16.13 9.44 -5.59
N ALA A 221 16.77 8.39 -6.12
CA ALA A 221 17.57 7.50 -5.30
C ALA A 221 18.78 8.29 -4.78
N ARG A 222 19.00 8.26 -3.46
CA ARG A 222 20.05 9.03 -2.78
C ARG A 222 21.48 8.59 -3.19
N SER A 223 21.65 7.36 -3.68
CA SER A 223 22.95 6.82 -4.12
C SER A 223 22.82 5.76 -5.23
N SER A 224 23.90 5.53 -5.99
CA SER A 224 23.96 4.48 -7.02
C SER A 224 23.86 3.05 -6.46
N LEU A 225 24.27 2.83 -5.22
CA LEU A 225 24.13 1.53 -4.54
C LEU A 225 22.66 1.21 -4.21
N ASP A 226 21.86 2.22 -3.87
CA ASP A 226 20.43 2.01 -3.58
C ASP A 226 19.64 1.71 -4.85
N ARG A 227 20.02 2.32 -5.98
CA ARG A 227 19.50 1.94 -7.30
C ARG A 227 19.82 0.49 -7.63
N PHE A 228 21.07 0.08 -7.44
CA PHE A 228 21.48 -1.30 -7.71
C PHE A 228 20.74 -2.32 -6.82
N ARG A 229 20.65 -2.08 -5.51
CA ARG A 229 19.92 -2.98 -4.59
C ARG A 229 18.44 -3.10 -4.94
N ARG A 230 17.80 -2.00 -5.34
CA ARG A 230 16.41 -1.99 -5.77
C ARG A 230 16.23 -2.79 -7.06
N LEU A 231 17.09 -2.55 -8.06
CA LEU A 231 17.10 -3.30 -9.32
C LEU A 231 17.30 -4.79 -9.06
N ALA A 232 18.30 -5.17 -8.26
CA ALA A 232 18.60 -6.55 -7.91
C ALA A 232 17.44 -7.25 -7.20
N GLY A 233 16.80 -6.59 -6.23
CA GLY A 233 15.64 -7.15 -5.52
C GLY A 233 14.42 -7.36 -6.44
N VAL A 234 14.23 -6.49 -7.43
CA VAL A 234 13.14 -6.61 -8.42
C VAL A 234 13.44 -7.67 -9.44
N GLN A 235 14.68 -7.74 -9.94
CA GLN A 235 15.12 -8.82 -10.83
C GLN A 235 15.02 -10.18 -10.16
N LEU A 236 15.42 -10.32 -8.89
CA LEU A 236 15.29 -11.57 -8.16
C LEU A 236 13.81 -12.01 -8.05
N ALA A 237 12.92 -11.06 -7.73
CA ALA A 237 11.49 -11.33 -7.60
C ALA A 237 10.86 -11.76 -8.92
N LEU A 238 11.09 -10.98 -9.97
CA LEU A 238 10.54 -11.23 -11.30
C LEU A 238 11.19 -12.46 -11.95
N GLY A 239 12.45 -12.76 -11.63
CA GLY A 239 13.14 -13.99 -12.03
C GLY A 239 12.52 -15.26 -11.43
N VAL A 240 12.10 -15.24 -10.16
CA VAL A 240 11.35 -16.36 -9.56
C VAL A 240 10.01 -16.58 -10.29
N LEU A 241 9.34 -15.50 -10.66
CA LEU A 241 8.08 -15.56 -11.43
C LEU A 241 8.30 -16.04 -12.86
N LEU A 242 9.41 -15.63 -13.50
CA LEU A 242 9.82 -16.16 -14.81
C LEU A 242 10.07 -17.66 -14.72
N PHE A 243 10.76 -18.12 -13.69
CA PHE A 243 10.98 -19.55 -13.47
C PHE A 243 9.66 -20.31 -13.33
N LEU A 244 8.72 -19.80 -12.52
CA LEU A 244 7.38 -20.38 -12.41
C LEU A 244 6.64 -20.37 -13.76
N ARG A 245 6.76 -19.29 -14.54
CA ARG A 245 6.18 -19.20 -15.88
C ARG A 245 6.73 -20.29 -16.81
N LEU A 246 8.03 -20.53 -16.79
CA LEU A 246 8.67 -21.57 -17.60
C LEU A 246 8.18 -22.97 -17.20
N LEU A 247 7.98 -23.23 -15.91
CA LEU A 247 7.38 -24.49 -15.44
C LEU A 247 5.95 -24.67 -15.97
N VAL A 248 5.13 -23.62 -15.91
CA VAL A 248 3.76 -23.65 -16.42
C VAL A 248 3.74 -23.88 -17.93
N ILE A 249 4.58 -23.19 -18.71
CA ILE A 249 4.68 -23.38 -20.16
C ILE A 249 5.02 -24.83 -20.49
N ASN A 250 6.04 -25.39 -19.82
CA ASN A 250 6.46 -26.78 -20.07
C ASN A 250 5.40 -27.80 -19.64
N ALA A 251 4.69 -27.56 -18.53
CA ALA A 251 3.58 -28.42 -18.11
C ALA A 251 2.44 -28.41 -19.14
N LEU A 252 2.05 -27.23 -19.63
CA LEU A 252 0.98 -27.08 -20.63
C LEU A 252 1.31 -27.79 -21.95
N VAL A 253 2.56 -27.72 -22.41
CA VAL A 253 2.97 -28.41 -23.65
C VAL A 253 3.10 -29.92 -23.43
N ASN A 254 3.83 -30.35 -22.39
CA ASN A 254 4.20 -31.76 -22.25
C ASN A 254 3.10 -32.63 -21.63
N TRP A 255 2.27 -32.09 -20.74
CA TRP A 255 1.22 -32.86 -20.05
C TRP A 255 -0.17 -32.62 -20.63
N PHE A 256 -0.43 -31.41 -21.13
CA PHE A 256 -1.75 -31.05 -21.67
C PHE A 256 -1.78 -30.97 -23.21
N GLY A 257 -0.64 -31.19 -23.88
CA GLY A 257 -0.56 -31.24 -25.35
C GLY A 257 -0.87 -29.92 -26.05
N LEU A 258 -0.81 -28.79 -25.34
CA LEU A 258 -1.07 -27.49 -25.93
C LEU A 258 0.05 -27.10 -26.92
N GLY A 259 -0.34 -26.39 -27.99
CA GLY A 259 0.63 -25.80 -28.92
C GLY A 259 1.57 -24.82 -28.19
N PRO A 260 2.86 -24.74 -28.57
CA PRO A 260 3.86 -23.90 -27.89
C PRO A 260 3.45 -22.43 -27.72
N LEU A 261 2.87 -21.84 -28.77
CA LEU A 261 2.37 -20.46 -28.75
C LEU A 261 1.19 -20.29 -27.78
N ALA A 262 0.24 -21.24 -27.80
CA ALA A 262 -0.92 -21.19 -26.91
C ALA A 262 -0.51 -21.34 -25.44
N ALA A 263 0.42 -22.27 -25.14
CA ALA A 263 0.99 -22.46 -23.81
C ALA A 263 1.70 -21.19 -23.31
N PHE A 264 2.48 -20.52 -24.19
CA PHE A 264 3.12 -19.24 -23.87
C PHE A 264 2.10 -18.15 -23.52
N LEU A 265 1.09 -17.94 -24.36
CA LEU A 265 0.07 -16.90 -24.14
C LEU A 265 -0.75 -17.14 -22.86
N VAL A 266 -1.12 -18.40 -22.59
CA VAL A 266 -1.84 -18.77 -21.36
C VAL A 266 -0.98 -18.51 -20.13
N ALA A 267 0.29 -18.92 -20.15
CA ALA A 267 1.21 -18.69 -19.04
C ALA A 267 1.48 -17.19 -18.83
N LEU A 268 1.60 -16.42 -19.92
CA LEU A 268 1.76 -14.97 -19.88
C LEU A 268 0.54 -14.32 -19.22
N ALA A 269 -0.66 -14.70 -19.61
CA ALA A 269 -1.90 -14.18 -19.02
C ALA A 269 -2.06 -14.56 -17.53
N ALA A 270 -1.66 -15.78 -17.15
CA ALA A 270 -1.83 -16.29 -15.79
C ALA A 270 -0.80 -15.74 -14.79
N VAL A 271 0.46 -15.59 -15.20
CA VAL A 271 1.58 -15.26 -14.29
C VAL A 271 1.84 -13.76 -14.19
N THR A 272 1.49 -12.97 -15.21
CA THR A 272 1.70 -11.51 -15.20
C THR A 272 0.96 -10.79 -14.06
N PRO A 273 -0.32 -11.09 -13.75
CA PRO A 273 -1.03 -10.46 -12.63
C PRO A 273 -0.36 -10.74 -11.27
N ALA A 274 0.15 -11.97 -11.07
CA ALA A 274 0.90 -12.33 -9.86
C ALA A 274 2.23 -11.59 -9.78
N SER A 275 2.90 -11.44 -10.92
CA SER A 275 4.17 -10.72 -11.05
C SER A 275 4.03 -9.24 -10.69
N HIS A 276 2.92 -8.65 -11.09
CA HIS A 276 2.54 -7.28 -10.75
C HIS A 276 2.31 -7.10 -9.24
N LEU A 277 1.59 -8.02 -8.59
CA LEU A 277 1.33 -7.97 -7.15
C LEU A 277 2.64 -8.02 -6.33
N LEU A 278 3.58 -8.89 -6.71
CA LEU A 278 4.88 -9.02 -6.06
C LEU A 278 5.84 -7.87 -6.37
N GLY A 279 5.92 -7.46 -7.64
CA GLY A 279 6.70 -6.30 -8.06
C GLY A 279 6.31 -5.07 -7.24
N SER A 280 5.01 -4.83 -7.07
CA SER A 280 4.46 -3.73 -6.27
C SER A 280 4.68 -3.83 -4.75
N ARG A 281 5.24 -4.93 -4.23
CA ARG A 281 5.63 -5.09 -2.82
C ARG A 281 7.14 -4.95 -2.61
N LEU A 282 7.95 -5.33 -3.61
CA LEU A 282 9.40 -5.39 -3.48
C LEU A 282 10.11 -4.13 -3.98
N THR A 283 9.61 -3.46 -5.03
CA THR A 283 10.14 -2.13 -5.44
C THR A 283 9.94 -1.06 -4.35
N TRP A 284 8.97 -1.24 -3.46
CA TRP A 284 8.42 -0.17 -2.61
C TRP A 284 8.81 -0.26 -1.13
N ARG A 285 9.62 -1.25 -0.75
CA ARG A 285 10.08 -1.43 0.65
C ARG A 285 11.14 -0.43 1.11
N GLY A 286 11.65 0.44 0.24
CA GLY A 286 12.88 1.20 0.50
C GLY A 286 12.78 2.73 0.60
N VAL A 287 11.67 3.37 0.25
CA VAL A 287 11.61 4.85 0.28
C VAL A 287 11.16 5.33 1.66
N ARG A 288 12.07 5.17 2.63
CA ARG A 288 12.08 5.97 3.86
C ARG A 288 12.73 7.31 3.50
N SER A 289 11.94 8.37 3.44
CA SER A 289 12.44 9.75 3.54
C SER A 289 12.08 10.29 4.90
#